data_AF-R1HT15-F1
#
_entry.id   AF-R1HT15-F1
#
_cell.length_a   1.000
_cell.length_b   1.000
_cell.length_c   1.000
_cell.angle_alpha   90.00
_cell.angle_beta   90.00
_cell.angle_gamma   90.00
#
_symmetry.space_group_name_H-M   'P 1'
#
loop_
_entity.id
_entity.type
_entity.pdbx_description
1 polymer ?
#
loop_
_entity_poly.entity_id
_entity_poly.type
_entity_poly.pdbx_seq_one_letter_code
_entity_poly.pdbx_strand_id
1 'polypeptide(L)'
;MTAELVAGIDSSTQSTKVVVCDAETGEIVRTGRAPHPEGTEVAPAAWWDAFREAANGLLDGVRAIGVGGQQHGMVTLDEAGEVVRPALLWNDTRSAQAALDLIDELGGPSAWAKAVGSVPVASFTVTKLRWLAENEPKLADRVARVLLPHDWLTWKLTGGDPVTDRGDASGTGYFSPSDNAYRLDVLSHAFGGRTPELPTVLGPADAAGHTPDGVLVSAGTGDNMAAALGLELKPGDAVVSLGTSGTVFGVAETGAADVSGEVAGFADATGRFLPLACTLNAARVLTATAAMLGATLSEFDRLALTAEPGAGGLTFLPYLDGERTPNLPGATGSLSGLTRDNMTPENLARSAVEGMLCGLAAGLDAVRAHGLDVQRVLLIGGGAQSRAVRAVAPLVFGVPVQLPEVAEYVALGAARQAAWALASSAEPPSWQENQKLRLELDEPTEAQRAEGHRIQQRHLEAREAAYGVRRNLGED
;
A
#
# COMPACT_ATOMS: atom_id res chain seq x y z
N MET A 1 22.03 -5.73 30.73
CA MET A 1 21.36 -4.45 30.49
C MET A 1 19.90 -4.77 30.27
N THR A 2 18.96 -4.01 30.82
CA THR A 2 17.54 -4.18 30.50
C THR A 2 17.33 -3.77 29.05
N ALA A 3 16.65 -4.61 28.26
CA ALA A 3 16.25 -4.33 26.88
C ALA A 3 15.62 -2.93 26.76
N GLU A 4 16.10 -2.10 25.83
CA GLU A 4 15.41 -0.85 25.49
C GLU A 4 14.20 -1.19 24.61
N LEU A 5 13.02 -0.73 24.99
CA LEU A 5 11.77 -1.05 24.28
C LEU A 5 11.31 0.12 23.43
N VAL A 6 10.80 -0.19 22.24
CA VAL A 6 10.14 0.75 21.33
C VAL A 6 8.75 0.23 20.96
N ALA A 7 7.85 1.12 20.57
CA ALA A 7 6.52 0.74 20.09
C ALA A 7 6.27 1.26 18.67
N GLY A 8 5.57 0.46 17.89
CA GLY A 8 5.06 0.84 16.59
C GLY A 8 3.56 0.69 16.53
N ILE A 9 2.91 1.71 15.98
CA ILE A 9 1.46 1.80 15.85
C ILE A 9 1.13 1.64 14.37
N ASP A 10 0.29 0.66 14.01
CA ASP A 10 -0.35 0.54 12.69
C ASP A 10 -1.79 1.03 12.82
N SER A 11 -2.08 2.24 12.35
CA SER A 11 -3.45 2.77 12.26
C SER A 11 -4.00 2.62 10.84
N SER A 12 -4.31 1.37 10.49
CA SER A 12 -4.95 0.98 9.24
C SER A 12 -6.42 1.44 9.15
N THR A 13 -7.07 1.20 8.01
CA THR A 13 -8.51 1.48 7.83
C THR A 13 -9.40 0.74 8.84
N GLN A 14 -9.08 -0.51 9.19
CA GLN A 14 -9.99 -1.39 9.95
C GLN A 14 -9.68 -1.48 11.44
N SER A 15 -8.46 -1.19 11.86
CA SER A 15 -8.05 -1.28 13.26
C SER A 15 -6.75 -0.54 13.52
N THR A 16 -6.54 -0.15 14.77
CA THR A 16 -5.23 0.18 15.29
C THR A 16 -4.59 -1.04 15.92
N LYS A 17 -3.32 -1.29 15.59
CA LYS A 17 -2.48 -2.33 16.22
C LYS A 17 -1.26 -1.67 16.83
N VAL A 18 -0.84 -2.17 17.98
CA VAL A 18 0.37 -1.71 18.68
C VAL A 18 1.27 -2.91 18.87
N VAL A 19 2.52 -2.78 18.45
CA VAL A 19 3.57 -3.77 18.68
C VAL A 19 4.67 -3.11 19.49
N VAL A 20 5.06 -3.72 20.61
CA VAL A 20 6.21 -3.31 21.41
C VAL A 20 7.33 -4.30 21.15
N CYS A 21 8.49 -3.78 20.75
CA CYS A 21 9.67 -4.56 20.43
C CYS A 21 10.87 -4.17 21.29
N ASP A 22 11.82 -5.08 21.43
CA ASP A 22 13.20 -4.74 21.75
C ASP A 22 13.81 -3.90 20.62
N ALA A 23 14.45 -2.78 20.97
CA ALA A 23 14.94 -1.78 20.01
C ALA A 23 16.13 -2.27 19.18
N GLU A 24 16.98 -3.11 19.77
CA GLU A 24 18.20 -3.62 19.13
C GLU A 24 17.88 -4.77 18.17
N THR A 25 17.05 -5.70 18.63
CA THR A 25 16.78 -6.96 17.93
C THR A 25 15.49 -6.93 17.11
N GLY A 26 14.50 -6.14 17.49
CA GLY A 26 13.15 -6.17 16.92
C GLY A 26 12.26 -7.28 17.47
N GLU A 27 12.69 -8.01 18.52
CA GLU A 27 11.89 -9.08 19.12
C GLU A 27 10.58 -8.51 19.68
N ILE A 28 9.44 -9.06 19.26
CA ILE A 28 8.13 -8.64 19.73
C ILE A 28 7.91 -9.10 21.18
N VAL A 29 7.73 -8.14 22.08
CA VAL A 29 7.50 -8.39 23.50
C VAL A 29 6.01 -8.32 23.84
N ARG A 30 5.28 -7.37 23.25
CA ARG A 30 3.85 -7.16 23.53
C ARG A 30 3.10 -6.70 22.30
N THR A 31 1.83 -7.07 22.21
CA THR A 31 0.95 -6.65 21.12
C THR A 31 -0.44 -6.31 21.62
N GLY A 32 -1.10 -5.35 20.97
CA GLY A 32 -2.50 -5.01 21.21
C GLY A 32 -3.20 -4.59 19.93
N ARG A 33 -4.53 -4.68 19.92
CA ARG A 33 -5.36 -4.34 18.76
C ARG A 33 -6.73 -3.84 19.22
N ALA A 34 -7.23 -2.82 18.55
CA ALA A 34 -8.59 -2.33 18.71
C ALA A 34 -9.20 -1.98 17.34
N PRO A 35 -10.49 -2.25 17.11
CA PRO A 35 -11.14 -2.01 15.82
C PRO A 35 -11.39 -0.52 15.58
N HIS A 36 -11.44 -0.14 14.30
CA HIS A 36 -12.03 1.12 13.86
C HIS A 36 -13.48 0.88 13.40
N PRO A 37 -14.33 1.92 13.40
CA PRO A 37 -15.60 1.87 12.71
C PRO A 37 -15.43 1.54 11.21
N GLU A 38 -16.38 0.83 10.63
CA GLU A 38 -16.43 0.63 9.18
C GLU A 38 -16.79 1.93 8.45
N GLY A 39 -16.27 2.11 7.23
CA GLY A 39 -16.64 3.23 6.37
C GLY A 39 -15.50 3.69 5.46
N THR A 40 -15.84 4.58 4.52
CA THR A 40 -14.87 5.34 3.71
C THR A 40 -14.67 6.76 4.24
N GLU A 41 -15.39 7.12 5.30
CA GLU A 41 -15.17 8.32 6.10
C GLU A 41 -15.22 7.99 7.59
N VAL A 42 -14.39 8.65 8.39
CA VAL A 42 -14.29 8.34 9.82
C VAL A 42 -13.91 9.58 10.62
N ALA A 43 -14.51 9.77 11.80
CA ALA A 43 -14.06 10.82 12.71
C ALA A 43 -12.65 10.46 13.23
N PRO A 44 -11.63 11.32 13.08
CA PRO A 44 -10.26 11.04 13.54
C PRO A 44 -10.15 10.63 15.01
N ALA A 45 -11.06 11.12 15.87
CA ALA A 45 -11.15 10.72 17.28
C ALA A 45 -11.25 9.19 17.46
N ALA A 46 -11.87 8.47 16.53
CA ALA A 46 -11.95 7.01 16.58
C ALA A 46 -10.58 6.33 16.50
N TRP A 47 -9.60 6.92 15.81
CA TRP A 47 -8.24 6.39 15.76
C TRP A 47 -7.53 6.58 17.10
N TRP A 48 -7.77 7.71 17.77
CA TRP A 48 -7.22 7.96 19.10
C TRP A 48 -7.82 7.02 20.16
N ASP A 49 -9.12 6.80 20.12
CA ASP A 49 -9.79 5.87 21.03
C ASP A 49 -9.30 4.43 20.81
N ALA A 50 -9.19 3.99 19.56
CA ALA A 50 -8.64 2.68 19.22
C ALA A 50 -7.16 2.55 19.63
N PHE A 51 -6.34 3.59 19.45
CA PHE A 51 -4.97 3.60 19.95
C PHE A 51 -4.93 3.41 21.47
N ARG A 52 -5.75 4.17 22.23
CA ARG A 52 -5.78 4.07 23.69
C ARG A 52 -6.22 2.69 24.17
N GLU A 53 -7.19 2.07 23.51
CA GLU A 53 -7.62 0.71 23.79
C GLU A 53 -6.51 -0.31 23.47
N ALA A 54 -5.94 -0.23 22.27
CA ALA A 54 -4.88 -1.14 21.81
C ALA A 54 -3.60 -1.02 22.64
N ALA A 55 -3.25 0.18 23.11
CA ALA A 55 -2.04 0.45 23.89
C ALA A 55 -2.20 0.23 25.41
N ASN A 56 -3.42 -0.10 25.88
CA ASN A 56 -3.72 -0.17 27.31
C ASN A 56 -2.79 -1.17 28.04
N GLY A 57 -1.94 -0.64 28.93
CA GLY A 57 -0.97 -1.43 29.69
C GLY A 57 0.26 -1.91 28.90
N LEU A 58 0.45 -1.50 27.64
CA LEU A 58 1.54 -1.99 26.80
C LEU A 58 2.79 -1.10 26.82
N LEU A 59 2.62 0.21 27.01
CA LEU A 59 3.67 1.21 26.79
C LEU A 59 4.63 1.41 27.98
N ASP A 60 4.47 0.66 29.07
CA ASP A 60 5.39 0.74 30.21
C ASP A 60 6.83 0.38 29.79
N GLY A 61 7.77 1.26 30.15
CA GLY A 61 9.18 1.15 29.79
C GLY A 61 9.52 1.43 28.31
N VAL A 62 8.55 1.82 27.47
CA VAL A 62 8.80 2.20 26.07
C VAL A 62 9.53 3.55 26.01
N ARG A 63 10.58 3.62 25.19
CA ARG A 63 11.47 4.78 25.05
C ARG A 63 11.20 5.59 23.80
N ALA A 64 10.67 4.96 22.75
CA ALA A 64 10.24 5.65 21.53
C ALA A 64 9.01 4.98 20.91
N ILE A 65 8.19 5.77 20.22
CA ILE A 65 6.97 5.38 19.53
C ILE A 65 7.05 5.85 18.07
N GLY A 66 6.61 5.02 17.12
CA GLY A 66 6.40 5.41 15.73
C GLY A 66 4.98 5.10 15.27
N VAL A 67 4.49 5.86 14.28
CA VAL A 67 3.14 5.70 13.72
C VAL A 67 3.21 5.41 12.23
N GLY A 68 2.75 4.22 11.83
CA GLY A 68 2.36 3.88 10.47
C GLY A 68 0.87 4.11 10.29
N GLY A 69 0.46 4.92 9.31
CA GLY A 69 -0.96 5.22 9.06
C GLY A 69 -1.41 4.82 7.67
N GLN A 70 -2.72 4.55 7.51
CA GLN A 70 -3.30 4.44 6.18
C GLN A 70 -3.04 5.72 5.37
N GLN A 71 -2.63 5.56 4.11
CA GLN A 71 -2.28 6.71 3.27
C GLN A 71 -3.49 7.55 2.88
N HIS A 72 -3.20 8.78 2.44
CA HIS A 72 -4.11 9.69 1.73
C HIS A 72 -5.35 10.21 2.50
N GLY A 73 -5.59 9.77 3.73
CA GLY A 73 -6.75 10.22 4.51
C GLY A 73 -6.73 11.73 4.69
N MET A 74 -7.78 12.44 4.25
CA MET A 74 -7.82 13.90 4.37
C MET A 74 -8.36 14.30 5.74
N VAL A 75 -7.47 14.74 6.64
CA VAL A 75 -7.83 15.32 7.94
C VAL A 75 -7.72 16.84 7.84
N THR A 76 -8.82 17.55 8.05
CA THR A 76 -8.85 19.01 7.99
C THR A 76 -9.15 19.59 9.36
N LEU A 77 -8.31 20.52 9.82
CA LEU A 77 -8.46 21.21 11.10
C LEU A 77 -8.76 22.69 10.89
N ASP A 78 -9.54 23.30 11.78
CA ASP A 78 -9.73 24.74 11.82
C ASP A 78 -8.67 25.46 12.69
N GLU A 79 -8.78 26.79 12.81
CA GLU A 79 -7.83 27.61 13.57
C GLU A 79 -7.70 27.20 15.04
N ALA A 80 -8.73 26.57 15.62
CA ALA A 80 -8.71 26.07 16.99
C ALA A 80 -8.09 24.67 17.11
N GLY A 81 -7.71 24.05 15.99
CA GLY A 81 -7.25 22.67 15.95
C GLY A 81 -8.39 21.65 16.00
N GLU A 82 -9.64 22.08 15.82
CA GLU A 82 -10.80 21.20 15.82
C GLU A 82 -11.02 20.60 14.42
N VAL A 83 -11.45 19.33 14.40
CA VAL A 83 -11.73 18.63 13.14
C VAL A 83 -12.92 19.28 12.44
N VAL A 84 -12.71 19.75 11.21
CA VAL A 84 -13.76 20.43 10.41
C VAL A 84 -14.85 19.46 9.96
N ARG A 85 -14.47 18.23 9.58
CA ARG A 85 -15.36 17.14 9.21
C ARG A 85 -14.65 15.77 9.37
N PRO A 86 -15.38 14.64 9.45
CA PRO A 86 -14.79 13.30 9.44
C PRO A 86 -13.81 13.12 8.28
N ALA A 87 -12.67 12.45 8.46
CA ALA A 87 -11.68 12.29 7.41
C ALA A 87 -12.22 11.49 6.22
N LEU A 88 -11.92 11.91 4.98
CA LEU A 88 -12.17 11.10 3.77
C LEU A 88 -11.00 10.15 3.53
N LEU A 89 -11.26 8.85 3.50
CA LEU A 89 -10.23 7.81 3.43
C LEU A 89 -9.82 7.48 2.00
N TRP A 90 -8.75 6.70 1.83
CA TRP A 90 -8.20 6.31 0.53
C TRP A 90 -9.20 5.54 -0.36
N ASN A 91 -10.14 4.84 0.25
CA ASN A 91 -11.18 4.05 -0.41
C ASN A 91 -12.48 4.85 -0.66
N ASP A 92 -12.51 6.15 -0.33
CA ASP A 92 -13.62 7.04 -0.68
C ASP A 92 -13.56 7.46 -2.15
N THR A 93 -14.68 7.31 -2.87
CA THR A 93 -14.74 7.55 -4.31
C THR A 93 -15.45 8.85 -4.70
N ARG A 94 -15.92 9.67 -3.73
CA ARG A 94 -16.65 10.91 -4.03
C ARG A 94 -15.83 11.91 -4.83
N SER A 95 -14.50 11.88 -4.67
CA SER A 95 -13.58 12.78 -5.36
C SER A 95 -13.09 12.26 -6.73
N ALA A 96 -13.72 11.23 -7.29
CA ALA A 96 -13.31 10.67 -8.58
C ALA A 96 -13.40 11.68 -9.73
N GLN A 97 -14.49 12.45 -9.81
CA GLN A 97 -14.63 13.48 -10.86
C GLN A 97 -13.60 14.61 -10.64
N ALA A 98 -13.43 15.04 -9.40
CA ALA A 98 -12.41 16.03 -9.03
C ALA A 98 -10.99 15.61 -9.48
N ALA A 99 -10.67 14.32 -9.43
CA ALA A 99 -9.40 13.81 -9.94
C ALA A 99 -9.26 14.03 -11.45
N LEU A 100 -10.30 13.73 -12.23
CA LEU A 100 -10.30 13.92 -13.69
C LEU A 100 -10.18 15.40 -14.07
N ASP A 101 -10.92 16.26 -13.38
CA ASP A 101 -10.92 17.70 -13.64
C ASP A 101 -9.54 18.30 -13.33
N LEU A 102 -8.94 17.92 -12.19
CA LEU A 102 -7.57 18.33 -11.83
C LEU A 102 -6.52 17.84 -12.84
N ILE A 103 -6.69 16.63 -13.38
CA ILE A 103 -5.81 16.09 -14.42
C ILE A 103 -5.84 16.99 -15.65
N ASP A 104 -7.04 17.30 -16.16
CA ASP A 104 -7.19 18.15 -17.35
C ASP A 104 -6.63 19.56 -17.12
N GLU A 105 -6.97 20.17 -15.99
CA GLU A 105 -6.59 21.54 -15.64
C GLU A 105 -5.07 21.76 -15.51
N LEU A 106 -4.30 20.77 -15.02
CA LEU A 106 -2.84 20.87 -14.92
C LEU A 106 -2.13 20.58 -16.25
N GLY A 107 -2.86 20.19 -17.31
CA GLY A 107 -2.30 19.85 -18.62
C GLY A 107 -2.12 18.35 -18.85
N GLY A 108 -2.89 17.51 -18.16
CA GLY A 108 -2.98 16.08 -18.36
C GLY A 108 -2.03 15.23 -17.50
N PRO A 109 -2.06 13.90 -17.67
CA PRO A 109 -1.32 12.95 -16.83
C PRO A 109 0.20 13.20 -16.78
N SER A 110 0.80 13.60 -17.90
CA SER A 110 2.24 13.88 -17.96
C SER A 110 2.66 15.07 -17.07
N ALA A 111 1.80 16.09 -16.95
CA ALA A 111 2.08 17.23 -16.09
C ALA A 111 2.05 16.82 -14.61
N TRP A 112 1.06 16.01 -14.22
CA TRP A 112 0.93 15.46 -12.87
C TRP A 112 2.06 14.52 -12.47
N ALA A 113 2.35 13.53 -13.32
CA ALA A 113 3.44 12.58 -13.09
C ALA A 113 4.78 13.30 -12.89
N LYS A 114 5.05 14.35 -13.67
CA LYS A 114 6.24 15.19 -13.50
C LYS A 114 6.19 16.05 -12.23
N ALA A 115 5.01 16.58 -11.88
CA ALA A 115 4.85 17.53 -10.78
C ALA A 115 4.98 16.91 -9.40
N VAL A 116 4.45 15.70 -9.21
CA VAL A 116 4.31 15.05 -7.90
C VAL A 116 4.58 13.54 -7.94
N GLY A 117 5.15 13.02 -9.04
CA GLY A 117 5.47 11.59 -9.21
C GLY A 117 4.27 10.70 -9.55
N SER A 118 3.04 11.22 -9.50
CA SER A 118 1.82 10.42 -9.64
C SER A 118 0.74 11.15 -10.43
N VAL A 119 -0.07 10.38 -11.16
CA VAL A 119 -1.35 10.84 -11.71
C VAL A 119 -2.43 10.63 -10.64
N PRO A 120 -3.13 11.67 -10.18
CA PRO A 120 -4.03 11.54 -9.04
C PRO A 120 -5.27 10.73 -9.39
N VAL A 121 -5.76 9.97 -8.42
CA VAL A 121 -7.06 9.31 -8.44
C VAL A 121 -7.82 9.68 -7.17
N ALA A 122 -9.08 9.26 -7.04
CA ALA A 122 -9.93 9.60 -5.88
C ALA A 122 -9.32 9.34 -4.50
N SER A 123 -8.33 8.43 -4.42
CA SER A 123 -7.65 8.16 -3.15
C SER A 123 -6.84 9.35 -2.65
N PHE A 124 -6.24 10.18 -3.53
CA PHE A 124 -5.27 11.20 -3.17
C PHE A 124 -5.90 12.36 -2.37
N THR A 125 -5.13 12.95 -1.45
CA THR A 125 -5.63 14.04 -0.59
C THR A 125 -6.06 15.26 -1.39
N VAL A 126 -5.33 15.59 -2.47
CA VAL A 126 -5.60 16.74 -3.35
C VAL A 126 -6.99 16.69 -4.00
N THR A 127 -7.47 15.49 -4.37
CA THR A 127 -8.78 15.31 -5.02
C THR A 127 -9.89 15.50 -4.00
N LYS A 128 -9.69 15.07 -2.76
CA LYS A 128 -10.61 15.28 -1.63
C LYS A 128 -10.72 16.74 -1.25
N LEU A 129 -9.61 17.49 -1.29
CA LEU A 129 -9.63 18.94 -1.08
C LEU A 129 -10.42 19.64 -2.18
N ARG A 130 -10.23 19.25 -3.45
CA ARG A 130 -11.04 19.76 -4.57
C ARG A 130 -12.53 19.47 -4.35
N TRP A 131 -12.87 18.23 -4.04
CA TRP A 131 -14.24 17.84 -3.72
C TRP A 131 -14.83 18.67 -2.56
N LEU A 132 -14.06 18.87 -1.48
CA LEU A 132 -14.48 19.66 -0.32
C LEU A 132 -14.76 21.12 -0.70
N ALA A 133 -13.88 21.73 -1.50
CA ALA A 133 -14.04 23.11 -1.94
C ALA A 133 -15.31 23.32 -2.78
N GLU A 134 -15.68 22.35 -3.61
CA GLU A 134 -16.84 22.43 -4.50
C GLU A 134 -18.15 22.07 -3.81
N ASN A 135 -18.14 21.06 -2.94
CA ASN A 135 -19.35 20.47 -2.39
C ASN A 135 -19.70 21.03 -1.00
N GLU A 136 -18.70 21.41 -0.20
CA GLU A 136 -18.91 21.94 1.15
C GLU A 136 -18.08 23.23 1.37
N PRO A 137 -18.24 24.28 0.54
CA PRO A 137 -17.37 25.46 0.54
C PRO A 137 -17.28 26.17 1.89
N LYS A 138 -18.36 26.19 2.68
CA LYS A 138 -18.36 26.77 4.03
C LYS A 138 -17.46 26.00 5.01
N LEU A 139 -17.34 24.68 4.83
CA LEU A 139 -16.40 23.88 5.61
C LEU A 139 -14.98 24.06 5.08
N ALA A 140 -14.81 24.11 3.74
CA ALA A 140 -13.52 24.43 3.13
C ALA A 140 -12.93 25.76 3.64
N ASP A 141 -13.77 26.79 3.79
CA ASP A 141 -13.38 28.11 4.32
C ASP A 141 -12.89 28.08 5.78
N ARG A 142 -13.26 27.05 6.55
CA ARG A 142 -12.82 26.88 7.93
C ARG A 142 -11.47 26.16 8.04
N VAL A 143 -10.98 25.55 6.97
CA VAL A 143 -9.78 24.72 7.02
C VAL A 143 -8.55 25.61 7.16
N ALA A 144 -7.91 25.54 8.33
CA ALA A 144 -6.64 26.20 8.60
C ALA A 144 -5.46 25.26 8.34
N ARG A 145 -5.61 23.94 8.57
CA ARG A 145 -4.54 22.94 8.38
C ARG A 145 -5.04 21.67 7.72
N VAL A 146 -4.18 21.03 6.94
CA VAL A 146 -4.45 19.71 6.35
C VAL A 146 -3.39 18.72 6.80
N LEU A 147 -3.84 17.61 7.40
CA LEU A 147 -3.02 16.53 7.92
C LEU A 147 -3.45 15.20 7.26
N LEU A 148 -2.57 14.20 7.35
CA LEU A 148 -2.86 12.80 7.06
C LEU A 148 -3.11 12.01 8.36
N PRO A 149 -3.57 10.74 8.29
CA PRO A 149 -3.93 9.99 9.48
C PRO A 149 -2.77 9.79 10.46
N HIS A 150 -1.56 9.47 9.99
CA HIS A 150 -0.42 9.34 10.91
C HIS A 150 0.02 10.70 11.46
N ASP A 151 -0.02 11.76 10.66
CA ASP A 151 0.29 13.13 11.10
C ASP A 151 -0.61 13.53 12.27
N TRP A 152 -1.92 13.26 12.15
CA TRP A 152 -2.89 13.59 13.18
C TRP A 152 -2.63 12.80 14.47
N LEU A 153 -2.37 11.49 14.39
CA LEU A 153 -2.03 10.68 15.57
C LEU A 153 -0.70 11.12 16.20
N THR A 154 0.31 11.40 15.40
CA THR A 154 1.62 11.90 15.83
C THR A 154 1.48 13.24 16.55
N TRP A 155 0.65 14.14 16.00
CA TRP A 155 0.29 15.40 16.63
C TRP A 155 -0.47 15.20 17.95
N LYS A 156 -1.42 14.25 18.02
CA LYS A 156 -2.11 13.92 19.28
C LYS A 156 -1.17 13.33 20.34
N LEU A 157 -0.18 12.53 19.94
CA LEU A 157 0.82 11.95 20.84
C LEU A 157 1.76 13.00 21.42
N THR A 158 2.24 13.92 20.59
CA THR A 158 3.25 14.91 20.97
C THR A 158 2.66 16.18 21.58
N GLY A 159 1.45 16.59 21.16
CA GLY A 159 0.86 17.88 21.49
C GLY A 159 1.61 19.10 20.93
N GLY A 160 2.61 18.88 20.06
CA GLY A 160 3.43 19.91 19.44
C GLY A 160 2.85 20.45 18.14
N ASP A 161 3.74 20.89 17.23
CA ASP A 161 3.34 21.26 15.87
C ASP A 161 3.16 20.01 15.00
N PRO A 162 2.19 20.00 14.06
CA PRO A 162 2.01 18.87 13.16
C PRO A 162 3.24 18.67 12.26
N VAL A 163 3.64 17.41 12.14
CA VAL A 163 4.73 16.95 11.27
C VAL A 163 4.27 15.75 10.46
N THR A 164 4.99 15.49 9.36
CA THR A 164 4.80 14.33 8.49
C THR A 164 6.15 13.82 8.03
N ASP A 165 6.16 12.76 7.22
CA ASP A 165 7.35 12.24 6.56
C ASP A 165 7.21 12.34 5.02
N ARG A 166 8.30 12.06 4.31
CA ARG A 166 8.28 12.07 2.84
C ARG A 166 7.32 11.02 2.27
N GLY A 167 7.27 9.84 2.90
CA GLY A 167 6.44 8.71 2.53
C GLY A 167 4.96 9.08 2.42
N ASP A 168 4.33 9.52 3.51
CA ASP A 168 2.90 9.84 3.47
C ASP A 168 2.62 11.16 2.73
N ALA A 169 3.52 12.16 2.85
CA ALA A 169 3.40 13.40 2.07
C ALA A 169 3.34 13.11 0.56
N SER A 170 4.10 12.14 0.05
CA SER A 170 4.06 11.75 -1.36
C SER A 170 2.71 11.20 -1.84
N GLY A 171 1.86 10.72 -0.91
CA GLY A 171 0.48 10.31 -1.18
C GLY A 171 -0.52 11.45 -1.29
N THR A 172 -0.11 12.70 -1.06
CA THR A 172 -1.03 13.86 -1.03
C THR A 172 -1.50 14.30 -2.41
N GLY A 173 -0.64 14.21 -3.42
CA GLY A 173 -0.83 14.89 -4.71
C GLY A 173 -0.50 16.39 -4.68
N TYR A 174 0.12 16.90 -3.61
CA TYR A 174 0.66 18.26 -3.56
C TYR A 174 2.05 18.31 -2.91
N PHE A 175 2.78 17.21 -2.95
CA PHE A 175 4.19 17.10 -2.57
C PHE A 175 4.95 16.44 -3.72
N SER A 176 6.12 16.98 -4.07
CA SER A 176 7.04 16.40 -5.06
C SER A 176 8.09 15.57 -4.33
N PRO A 177 8.07 14.22 -4.44
CA PRO A 177 9.06 13.37 -3.78
C PRO A 177 10.48 13.60 -4.29
N SER A 178 10.61 13.93 -5.58
CA SER A 178 11.88 14.18 -6.26
C SER A 178 12.50 15.51 -5.85
N ASP A 179 11.68 16.56 -5.73
CA ASP A 179 12.15 17.88 -5.27
C ASP A 179 12.17 18.01 -3.75
N ASN A 180 11.60 17.03 -3.04
CA ASN A 180 11.40 17.02 -1.59
C ASN A 180 10.69 18.29 -1.07
N ALA A 181 9.64 18.73 -1.77
CA ALA A 181 8.97 20.00 -1.51
C ALA A 181 7.47 19.97 -1.81
N TYR A 182 6.69 20.75 -1.07
CA TYR A 182 5.28 20.96 -1.37
C TYR A 182 5.08 21.77 -2.67
N ARG A 183 4.10 21.33 -3.47
CA ARG A 183 3.56 22.03 -4.63
C ARG A 183 2.38 22.88 -4.21
N LEU A 184 2.68 24.00 -3.55
CA LEU A 184 1.67 24.92 -3.01
C LEU A 184 0.79 25.53 -4.11
N ASP A 185 1.31 25.64 -5.33
CA ASP A 185 0.56 26.04 -6.51
C ASP A 185 -0.54 25.01 -6.86
N VAL A 186 -0.20 23.72 -6.84
CA VAL A 186 -1.16 22.62 -7.08
C VAL A 186 -2.18 22.55 -5.95
N LEU A 187 -1.74 22.64 -4.69
CA LEU A 187 -2.62 22.66 -3.53
C LEU A 187 -3.62 23.82 -3.61
N SER A 188 -3.13 25.04 -3.82
CA SER A 188 -3.97 26.24 -3.86
C SER A 188 -4.99 26.16 -5.00
N HIS A 189 -4.54 25.73 -6.19
CA HIS A 189 -5.44 25.52 -7.32
C HIS A 189 -6.54 24.50 -7.01
N ALA A 190 -6.16 23.33 -6.49
CA ALA A 190 -7.11 22.28 -6.14
C ALA A 190 -8.09 22.72 -5.05
N PHE A 191 -7.64 23.52 -4.09
CA PHE A 191 -8.47 23.95 -2.95
C PHE A 191 -9.17 25.30 -3.16
N GLY A 192 -9.33 25.72 -4.43
CA GLY A 192 -10.11 26.91 -4.80
C GLY A 192 -9.46 28.22 -4.35
N GLY A 193 -8.14 28.30 -4.40
CA GLY A 193 -7.33 29.45 -4.00
C GLY A 193 -6.91 29.45 -2.52
N ARG A 194 -7.41 28.51 -1.70
CA ARG A 194 -7.10 28.42 -0.26
C ARG A 194 -5.69 27.84 -0.04
N THR A 195 -5.01 28.30 1.01
CA THR A 195 -3.63 27.90 1.33
C THR A 195 -3.53 27.49 2.80
N PRO A 196 -4.03 26.30 3.18
CA PRO A 196 -3.93 25.81 4.55
C PRO A 196 -2.47 25.55 4.91
N GLU A 197 -2.16 25.63 6.20
CA GLU A 197 -0.86 25.19 6.73
C GLU A 197 -0.72 23.68 6.55
N LEU A 198 0.51 23.26 6.23
CA LEU A 198 0.88 21.87 6.04
C LEU A 198 1.90 21.45 7.11
N PRO A 199 1.95 20.16 7.47
CA PRO A 199 2.94 19.65 8.40
C PRO A 199 4.37 19.91 7.91
N THR A 200 5.32 20.04 8.83
CA THR A 200 6.74 20.01 8.42
C THR A 200 7.11 18.58 8.02
N VAL A 201 7.75 18.42 6.85
CA VAL A 201 8.25 17.13 6.37
C VAL A 201 9.60 16.85 7.04
N LEU A 202 9.64 15.83 7.89
CA LEU A 202 10.83 15.44 8.64
C LEU A 202 11.73 14.46 7.88
N GLY A 203 13.00 14.42 8.27
CA GLY A 203 13.92 13.37 7.85
C GLY A 203 13.56 12.01 8.47
N PRO A 204 13.99 10.90 7.86
CA PRO A 204 13.61 9.54 8.27
C PRO A 204 13.94 9.18 9.73
N ALA A 205 15.05 9.70 10.25
CA ALA A 205 15.55 9.46 11.60
C ALA A 205 15.23 10.61 12.57
N ASP A 206 14.54 11.66 12.10
CA ASP A 206 14.26 12.82 12.94
C ASP A 206 13.11 12.52 13.93
N ALA A 207 13.19 13.14 15.10
CA ALA A 207 12.14 13.07 16.10
C ALA A 207 11.02 14.07 15.77
N ALA A 208 9.78 13.59 15.73
CA ALA A 208 8.59 14.43 15.69
C ALA A 208 8.37 15.23 16.97
N GLY A 209 8.90 14.73 18.10
CA GLY A 209 8.77 15.34 19.40
C GLY A 209 8.79 14.29 20.50
N HIS A 210 8.20 14.63 21.64
CA HIS A 210 8.03 13.71 22.76
C HIS A 210 6.58 13.75 23.24
N THR A 211 6.09 12.62 23.74
CA THR A 211 4.84 12.58 24.50
C THR A 211 4.95 13.39 25.80
N PRO A 212 3.84 13.75 26.46
CA PRO A 212 3.88 14.49 27.74
C PRO A 212 4.68 13.80 28.85
N ASP A 213 4.80 12.48 28.81
CA ASP A 213 5.59 11.66 29.73
C ASP A 213 7.04 11.42 29.25
N GLY A 214 7.46 12.05 28.14
CA GLY A 214 8.85 12.09 27.69
C GLY A 214 9.28 10.95 26.79
N VAL A 215 8.35 10.18 26.21
CA VAL A 215 8.66 9.13 25.22
C VAL A 215 8.88 9.79 23.86
N LEU A 216 9.98 9.46 23.19
CA LEU A 216 10.29 10.01 21.86
C LEU A 216 9.25 9.55 20.84
N VAL A 217 8.87 10.41 19.90
CA VAL A 217 8.01 10.05 18.77
C VAL A 217 8.78 10.24 17.47
N SER A 218 8.87 9.22 16.61
CA SER A 218 9.52 9.32 15.29
C SER A 218 8.66 10.09 14.29
N ALA A 219 9.20 10.38 13.11
CA ALA A 219 8.49 11.08 12.03
C ALA A 219 7.14 10.44 11.64
N GLY A 220 6.99 9.13 11.80
CA GLY A 220 5.87 8.37 11.26
C GLY A 220 6.04 8.12 9.76
N THR A 221 5.10 7.40 9.14
CA THR A 221 5.02 7.26 7.68
C THR A 221 3.70 6.58 7.24
N GLY A 222 3.41 6.59 5.94
CA GLY A 222 2.36 5.79 5.33
C GLY A 222 2.60 4.27 5.43
N ASP A 223 1.52 3.49 5.46
CA ASP A 223 1.50 2.04 5.70
C ASP A 223 2.41 1.22 4.77
N ASN A 224 2.41 1.45 3.46
CA ASN A 224 3.27 0.71 2.53
C ASN A 224 4.77 0.97 2.79
N MET A 225 5.14 2.20 3.12
CA MET A 225 6.52 2.57 3.46
C MET A 225 6.91 2.01 4.82
N ALA A 226 6.00 2.00 5.80
CA ALA A 226 6.21 1.34 7.07
C ALA A 226 6.41 -0.17 6.86
N ALA A 227 5.57 -0.82 6.06
CA ALA A 227 5.73 -2.23 5.72
C ALA A 227 7.08 -2.50 5.03
N ALA A 228 7.50 -1.65 4.09
CA ALA A 228 8.82 -1.75 3.46
C ALA A 228 9.96 -1.62 4.47
N LEU A 229 9.86 -0.69 5.42
CA LEU A 229 10.83 -0.49 6.48
C LEU A 229 10.86 -1.69 7.44
N GLY A 230 9.69 -2.23 7.81
CA GLY A 230 9.56 -3.38 8.69
C GLY A 230 10.00 -4.71 8.06
N LEU A 231 9.99 -4.79 6.73
CA LEU A 231 10.51 -5.90 5.93
C LEU A 231 11.98 -5.73 5.52
N GLU A 232 12.62 -4.63 5.91
CA GLU A 232 14.01 -4.32 5.53
C GLU A 232 14.26 -4.41 4.02
N LEU A 233 13.32 -3.92 3.19
CA LEU A 233 13.47 -4.01 1.75
C LEU A 233 14.77 -3.36 1.28
N LYS A 234 15.47 -4.09 0.42
CA LYS A 234 16.67 -3.62 -0.27
C LYS A 234 16.35 -3.35 -1.74
N PRO A 235 17.14 -2.52 -2.45
CA PRO A 235 17.11 -2.52 -3.90
C PRO A 235 17.25 -3.95 -4.44
N GLY A 236 16.35 -4.37 -5.32
CA GLY A 236 16.20 -5.78 -5.71
C GLY A 236 14.91 -6.44 -5.22
N ASP A 237 14.36 -5.93 -4.11
CA ASP A 237 13.19 -6.53 -3.46
C ASP A 237 11.90 -5.88 -3.93
N ALA A 238 10.94 -6.70 -4.34
CA ALA A 238 9.54 -6.30 -4.46
C ALA A 238 8.68 -7.01 -3.41
N VAL A 239 7.69 -6.33 -2.90
CA VAL A 239 6.61 -6.90 -2.08
C VAL A 239 5.40 -7.07 -2.96
N VAL A 240 4.81 -8.26 -2.91
CA VAL A 240 3.45 -8.51 -3.39
C VAL A 240 2.59 -8.76 -2.17
N SER A 241 1.73 -7.80 -1.81
CA SER A 241 0.83 -7.91 -0.68
C SER A 241 -0.55 -8.37 -1.14
N LEU A 242 -1.01 -9.51 -0.63
CA LEU A 242 -2.30 -10.11 -0.98
C LEU A 242 -3.33 -9.91 0.14
N GLY A 243 -3.85 -8.69 0.24
CA GLY A 243 -5.06 -8.40 1.01
C GLY A 243 -6.33 -8.66 0.20
N THR A 244 -7.45 -8.07 0.64
CA THR A 244 -8.68 -8.03 -0.18
C THR A 244 -8.42 -7.38 -1.54
N SER A 245 -7.60 -6.32 -1.54
CA SER A 245 -6.90 -5.74 -2.70
C SER A 245 -5.42 -6.12 -2.67
N GLY A 246 -4.72 -5.93 -3.77
CA GLY A 246 -3.29 -6.25 -3.89
C GLY A 246 -2.43 -5.01 -4.08
N THR A 247 -1.23 -5.00 -3.52
CA THR A 247 -0.21 -3.99 -3.83
C THR A 247 1.08 -4.63 -4.28
N VAL A 248 1.76 -3.96 -5.20
CA VAL A 248 3.10 -4.32 -5.67
C VAL A 248 3.99 -3.09 -5.49
N PHE A 249 5.02 -3.20 -4.67
CA PHE A 249 5.92 -2.08 -4.42
C PHE A 249 7.33 -2.57 -4.08
N GLY A 250 8.32 -1.69 -4.20
CA GLY A 250 9.69 -1.96 -3.80
C GLY A 250 10.43 -0.66 -3.56
N VAL A 251 11.70 -0.75 -3.18
CA VAL A 251 12.55 0.42 -2.96
C VAL A 251 13.33 0.74 -4.22
N ALA A 252 13.27 1.99 -4.67
CA ALA A 252 13.97 2.48 -5.86
C ALA A 252 14.83 3.70 -5.52
N GLU A 253 15.96 3.84 -6.21
CA GLU A 253 16.88 4.98 -6.04
C GLU A 253 16.38 6.25 -6.75
N THR A 254 15.45 6.12 -7.70
CA THR A 254 14.86 7.23 -8.45
C THR A 254 13.34 7.21 -8.36
N GLY A 255 12.73 8.39 -8.25
CA GLY A 255 11.27 8.52 -8.24
C GLY A 255 10.64 8.16 -9.58
N ALA A 256 9.53 7.44 -9.54
CA ALA A 256 8.71 7.17 -10.71
C ALA A 256 7.93 8.42 -11.15
N ALA A 257 7.69 8.52 -12.45
CA ALA A 257 6.84 9.56 -13.05
C ALA A 257 6.00 8.92 -14.16
N ASP A 258 5.15 7.97 -13.78
CA ASP A 258 4.37 7.17 -14.71
C ASP A 258 3.20 7.95 -15.32
N VAL A 259 3.33 8.29 -16.60
CA VAL A 259 2.29 9.01 -17.35
C VAL A 259 1.00 8.18 -17.48
N SER A 260 1.09 6.84 -17.45
CA SER A 260 -0.11 6.00 -17.51
C SER A 260 -0.96 6.06 -16.24
N GLY A 261 -0.38 6.50 -15.11
CA GLY A 261 -1.02 6.54 -13.81
C GLY A 261 -1.19 5.17 -13.14
N GLU A 262 -0.53 4.13 -13.66
CA GLU A 262 -0.60 2.78 -13.10
C GLU A 262 0.35 2.57 -11.92
N VAL A 263 1.47 3.31 -11.90
CA VAL A 263 2.45 3.35 -10.82
C VAL A 263 2.39 4.71 -10.14
N ALA A 264 2.16 4.72 -8.83
CA ALA A 264 2.36 5.90 -8.01
C ALA A 264 3.84 6.04 -7.65
N GLY A 265 4.41 7.22 -7.92
CA GLY A 265 5.80 7.55 -7.61
C GLY A 265 5.94 8.13 -6.21
N PHE A 266 5.86 7.28 -5.19
CA PHE A 266 5.98 7.71 -3.80
C PHE A 266 7.44 7.80 -3.32
N ALA A 267 7.64 8.46 -2.18
CA ALA A 267 8.88 8.34 -1.39
C ALA A 267 8.81 7.09 -0.49
N ASP A 268 9.95 6.55 -0.09
CA ASP A 268 10.00 5.57 1.00
C ASP A 268 10.29 6.25 2.35
N ALA A 269 10.30 5.46 3.43
CA ALA A 269 10.61 5.91 4.78
C ALA A 269 12.12 5.90 5.12
N THR A 270 13.02 5.80 4.12
CA THR A 270 14.49 5.82 4.30
C THR A 270 15.18 6.98 3.60
N GLY A 271 14.46 7.75 2.79
CA GLY A 271 15.03 8.85 1.98
C GLY A 271 15.11 8.54 0.48
N ARG A 272 14.73 7.32 0.07
CA ARG A 272 14.61 6.85 -1.32
C ARG A 272 13.17 7.01 -1.84
N PHE A 273 12.79 6.18 -2.80
CA PHE A 273 11.49 6.15 -3.46
C PHE A 273 10.84 4.77 -3.38
N LEU A 274 9.51 4.76 -3.52
CA LEU A 274 8.68 3.58 -3.42
C LEU A 274 7.66 3.56 -4.59
N PRO A 275 8.05 3.13 -5.80
CA PRO A 275 7.08 2.90 -6.87
C PRO A 275 6.06 1.86 -6.42
N LEU A 276 4.77 2.19 -6.55
CA LEU A 276 3.69 1.33 -6.09
C LEU A 276 2.60 1.19 -7.14
N ALA A 277 2.28 -0.06 -7.49
CA ALA A 277 1.10 -0.42 -8.25
C ALA A 277 0.04 -1.04 -7.31
N CYS A 278 -1.24 -0.73 -7.55
CA CYS A 278 -2.35 -1.22 -6.75
C CYS A 278 -3.37 -1.93 -7.63
N THR A 279 -3.87 -3.06 -7.15
CA THR A 279 -4.89 -3.88 -7.80
C THR A 279 -6.10 -4.02 -6.88
N LEU A 280 -7.31 -3.85 -7.40
CA LEU A 280 -8.54 -4.06 -6.64
C LEU A 280 -8.77 -5.54 -6.37
N ASN A 281 -8.38 -6.40 -7.32
CA ASN A 281 -8.73 -7.81 -7.34
C ASN A 281 -7.54 -8.71 -6.93
N ALA A 282 -7.37 -8.92 -5.62
CA ALA A 282 -6.42 -9.89 -5.08
C ALA A 282 -7.14 -11.06 -4.39
N ALA A 283 -7.02 -11.23 -3.06
CA ALA A 283 -7.56 -12.40 -2.37
C ALA A 283 -9.08 -12.56 -2.53
N ARG A 284 -9.81 -11.48 -2.82
CA ARG A 284 -11.26 -11.52 -3.13
C ARG A 284 -11.60 -12.39 -4.33
N VAL A 285 -10.69 -12.51 -5.29
CA VAL A 285 -10.86 -13.36 -6.48
C VAL A 285 -10.95 -14.82 -6.05
N LEU A 286 -10.11 -15.23 -5.12
CA LEU A 286 -10.06 -16.60 -4.61
C LEU A 286 -11.32 -16.92 -3.79
N THR A 287 -11.72 -16.02 -2.89
CA THR A 287 -12.92 -16.23 -2.06
C THR A 287 -14.21 -16.23 -2.90
N ALA A 288 -14.33 -15.32 -3.87
CA ALA A 288 -15.49 -15.26 -4.77
C ALA A 288 -15.57 -16.51 -5.65
N THR A 289 -14.44 -16.98 -6.21
CA THR A 289 -14.42 -18.18 -7.05
C THR A 289 -14.70 -19.44 -6.23
N ALA A 290 -14.14 -19.56 -5.03
CA ALA A 290 -14.45 -20.65 -4.11
C ALA A 290 -15.95 -20.70 -3.76
N ALA A 291 -16.55 -19.54 -3.46
CA ALA A 291 -17.99 -19.44 -3.21
C ALA A 291 -18.83 -19.84 -4.42
N MET A 292 -18.45 -19.40 -5.63
CA MET A 292 -19.11 -19.78 -6.88
C MET A 292 -19.05 -21.30 -7.12
N LEU A 293 -17.95 -21.95 -6.73
CA LEU A 293 -17.77 -23.39 -6.83
C LEU A 293 -18.43 -24.18 -5.68
N GLY A 294 -19.00 -23.50 -4.68
CA GLY A 294 -19.53 -24.16 -3.48
C GLY A 294 -18.45 -24.85 -2.64
N ALA A 295 -17.22 -24.35 -2.69
CA ALA A 295 -16.05 -24.95 -2.06
C ALA A 295 -15.54 -24.10 -0.88
N THR A 296 -15.04 -24.76 0.16
CA THR A 296 -14.17 -24.12 1.16
C THR A 296 -12.84 -23.69 0.53
N LEU A 297 -12.09 -22.78 1.17
CA LEU A 297 -10.79 -22.36 0.66
C LEU A 297 -9.78 -23.51 0.56
N SER A 298 -9.85 -24.50 1.44
CA SER A 298 -8.99 -25.70 1.39
C SER A 298 -9.33 -26.60 0.19
N GLU A 299 -10.63 -26.74 -0.11
CA GLU A 299 -11.10 -27.47 -1.28
C GLU A 299 -10.78 -26.72 -2.58
N PHE A 300 -10.93 -25.39 -2.59
CA PHE A 300 -10.51 -24.54 -3.69
C PHE A 300 -9.01 -24.71 -4.00
N ASP A 301 -8.15 -24.67 -2.97
CA ASP A 301 -6.72 -24.96 -3.12
C ASP A 301 -6.49 -26.33 -3.77
N ARG A 302 -7.20 -27.36 -3.31
CA ARG A 302 -7.09 -28.72 -3.87
C ARG A 302 -7.52 -28.76 -5.34
N LEU A 303 -8.62 -28.11 -5.70
CA LEU A 303 -9.12 -28.03 -7.07
C LEU A 303 -8.08 -27.34 -7.98
N ALA A 304 -7.60 -26.17 -7.58
CA ALA A 304 -6.62 -25.41 -8.36
C ALA A 304 -5.29 -26.18 -8.55
N LEU A 305 -4.86 -26.91 -7.53
CA LEU A 305 -3.65 -27.75 -7.59
C LEU A 305 -3.83 -29.05 -8.37
N THR A 306 -5.06 -29.47 -8.66
CA THR A 306 -5.34 -30.67 -9.48
C THR A 306 -5.21 -30.36 -10.97
N ALA A 307 -5.51 -29.13 -11.39
CA ALA A 307 -5.31 -28.71 -12.77
C ALA A 307 -3.84 -28.40 -13.06
N GLU A 308 -3.43 -28.67 -14.28
CA GLU A 308 -2.09 -28.33 -14.79
C GLU A 308 -1.94 -26.80 -14.98
N PRO A 309 -0.69 -26.29 -15.00
CA PRO A 309 -0.41 -24.91 -15.43
C PRO A 309 -1.13 -24.54 -16.72
N GLY A 310 -1.74 -23.36 -16.72
CA GLY A 310 -2.51 -22.85 -17.84
C GLY A 310 -3.97 -23.32 -17.91
N ALA A 311 -4.47 -24.02 -16.90
CA ALA A 311 -5.88 -24.34 -16.70
C ALA A 311 -6.57 -24.95 -17.94
N GLY A 312 -5.87 -25.80 -18.70
CA GLY A 312 -6.40 -26.40 -19.93
C GLY A 312 -6.76 -25.37 -21.02
N GLY A 313 -6.13 -24.19 -21.01
CA GLY A 313 -6.38 -23.08 -21.93
C GLY A 313 -7.42 -22.05 -21.44
N LEU A 314 -8.01 -22.27 -20.26
CA LEU A 314 -8.97 -21.34 -19.66
C LEU A 314 -8.24 -20.09 -19.12
N THR A 315 -8.72 -18.91 -19.51
CA THR A 315 -8.14 -17.62 -19.07
C THR A 315 -9.22 -16.79 -18.38
N PHE A 316 -8.97 -16.44 -17.11
CA PHE A 316 -9.88 -15.62 -16.32
C PHE A 316 -9.26 -14.25 -16.04
N LEU A 317 -9.89 -13.18 -16.54
CA LEU A 317 -9.56 -11.81 -16.15
C LEU A 317 -10.41 -11.43 -14.94
N PRO A 318 -9.83 -11.29 -13.74
CA PRO A 318 -10.62 -11.24 -12.52
C PRO A 318 -11.01 -9.81 -12.13
N TYR A 319 -11.41 -8.96 -13.08
CA TYR A 319 -11.81 -7.57 -12.82
C TYR A 319 -13.21 -7.46 -12.22
N LEU A 320 -13.47 -8.17 -11.13
CA LEU A 320 -14.79 -8.38 -10.55
C LEU A 320 -15.45 -7.06 -10.11
N ASP A 321 -14.64 -6.09 -9.68
CA ASP A 321 -15.08 -4.77 -9.20
C ASP A 321 -14.43 -3.62 -9.99
N GLY A 322 -14.16 -3.83 -11.30
CA GLY A 322 -13.26 -2.96 -12.07
C GLY A 322 -11.79 -3.19 -11.70
N GLU A 323 -10.86 -2.36 -12.16
CA GLU A 323 -9.44 -2.48 -11.84
C GLU A 323 -8.71 -1.12 -11.76
N ARG A 324 -7.65 -1.06 -10.95
CA ARG A 324 -6.78 0.12 -10.76
C ARG A 324 -5.52 0.06 -11.62
N THR A 325 -4.87 -1.09 -11.67
CA THR A 325 -3.70 -1.34 -12.53
C THR A 325 -3.98 -2.58 -13.39
N PRO A 326 -4.28 -2.41 -14.69
CA PRO A 326 -4.41 -1.15 -15.42
C PRO A 326 -5.69 -0.37 -15.04
N ASN A 327 -5.74 0.92 -15.38
CA ASN A 327 -6.85 1.81 -15.01
C ASN A 327 -8.13 1.49 -15.80
N LEU A 328 -8.94 0.57 -15.27
CA LEU A 328 -10.16 0.04 -15.88
C LEU A 328 -11.32 0.02 -14.87
N PRO A 329 -11.80 1.18 -14.38
CA PRO A 329 -12.80 1.24 -13.31
C PRO A 329 -14.17 0.65 -13.70
N GLY A 330 -14.47 0.57 -14.99
CA GLY A 330 -15.71 -0.02 -15.52
C GLY A 330 -15.58 -1.47 -16.01
N ALA A 331 -14.42 -2.11 -15.82
CA ALA A 331 -14.23 -3.50 -16.22
C ALA A 331 -15.04 -4.48 -15.36
N THR A 332 -15.23 -5.69 -15.89
CA THR A 332 -15.95 -6.78 -15.24
C THR A 332 -15.18 -8.08 -15.40
N GLY A 333 -15.42 -9.08 -14.53
CA GLY A 333 -14.77 -10.38 -14.68
C GLY A 333 -15.12 -11.04 -16.02
N SER A 334 -14.13 -11.64 -16.71
CA SER A 334 -14.36 -12.37 -17.97
C SER A 334 -13.60 -13.68 -18.04
N LEU A 335 -14.28 -14.73 -18.49
CA LEU A 335 -13.74 -16.07 -18.66
C LEU A 335 -13.72 -16.42 -20.15
N SER A 336 -12.55 -16.78 -20.67
CA SER A 336 -12.34 -17.05 -22.09
C SER A 336 -11.56 -18.36 -22.31
N GLY A 337 -11.65 -18.93 -23.52
CA GLY A 337 -11.00 -20.20 -23.85
C GLY A 337 -11.74 -21.45 -23.38
N LEU A 338 -13.02 -21.33 -23.02
CA LEU A 338 -13.83 -22.45 -22.55
C LEU A 338 -14.15 -23.44 -23.68
N THR A 339 -13.95 -24.73 -23.41
CA THR A 339 -14.28 -25.86 -24.27
C THR A 339 -15.02 -26.91 -23.45
N ARG A 340 -15.65 -27.89 -24.12
CA ARG A 340 -16.30 -29.01 -23.41
C ARG A 340 -15.34 -29.74 -22.48
N ASP A 341 -14.09 -29.90 -22.91
CA ASP A 341 -13.12 -30.75 -22.23
C ASP A 341 -12.45 -30.03 -21.06
N ASN A 342 -12.26 -28.70 -21.15
CA ASN A 342 -11.62 -27.92 -20.08
C ASN A 342 -12.62 -27.26 -19.10
N MET A 343 -13.93 -27.37 -19.33
CA MET A 343 -14.99 -26.85 -18.45
C MET A 343 -15.14 -27.70 -17.18
N THR A 344 -14.15 -27.63 -16.31
CA THR A 344 -14.07 -28.40 -15.05
C THR A 344 -13.87 -27.46 -13.85
N PRO A 345 -14.36 -27.82 -12.65
CA PRO A 345 -14.09 -27.07 -11.41
C PRO A 345 -12.59 -26.82 -11.15
N GLU A 346 -11.75 -27.79 -11.47
CA GLU A 346 -10.30 -27.75 -11.29
C GLU A 346 -9.66 -26.64 -12.15
N ASN A 347 -9.94 -26.65 -13.46
CA ASN A 347 -9.46 -25.60 -14.37
C ASN A 347 -10.02 -24.22 -14.02
N LEU A 348 -11.29 -24.13 -13.60
CA LEU A 348 -11.86 -22.85 -13.19
C LEU A 348 -11.15 -22.29 -11.94
N ALA A 349 -10.94 -23.12 -10.92
CA ALA A 349 -10.18 -22.75 -9.73
C ALA A 349 -8.74 -22.33 -10.08
N ARG A 350 -8.07 -23.07 -10.96
CA ARG A 350 -6.71 -22.76 -11.41
C ARG A 350 -6.62 -21.46 -12.20
N SER A 351 -7.55 -21.22 -13.13
CA SER A 351 -7.61 -19.98 -13.90
C SER A 351 -7.81 -18.75 -13.00
N ALA A 352 -8.50 -18.89 -11.86
CA ALA A 352 -8.64 -17.81 -10.90
C ALA A 352 -7.37 -17.49 -10.11
N VAL A 353 -6.60 -18.52 -9.74
CA VAL A 353 -5.28 -18.31 -9.13
C VAL A 353 -4.32 -17.68 -10.14
N GLU A 354 -4.25 -18.23 -11.36
CA GLU A 354 -3.38 -17.72 -12.42
C GLU A 354 -3.75 -16.30 -12.87
N GLY A 355 -5.03 -16.01 -13.04
CA GLY A 355 -5.52 -14.69 -13.45
C GLY A 355 -5.26 -13.60 -12.42
N MET A 356 -5.49 -13.91 -11.13
CA MET A 356 -5.14 -13.00 -10.03
C MET A 356 -3.63 -12.70 -10.03
N LEU A 357 -2.79 -13.74 -10.13
CA LEU A 357 -1.34 -13.59 -10.14
C LEU A 357 -0.83 -12.88 -11.40
N CYS A 358 -1.46 -13.07 -12.57
CA CYS A 358 -1.11 -12.34 -13.79
C CYS A 358 -1.43 -10.84 -13.67
N GLY A 359 -2.51 -10.46 -12.98
CA GLY A 359 -2.79 -9.06 -12.66
C GLY A 359 -1.67 -8.43 -11.82
N LEU A 360 -1.17 -9.15 -10.82
CA LEU A 360 -0.05 -8.72 -9.99
C LEU A 360 1.29 -8.73 -10.73
N ALA A 361 1.50 -9.68 -11.64
CA ALA A 361 2.67 -9.70 -12.52
C ALA A 361 2.70 -8.47 -13.42
N ALA A 362 1.55 -8.05 -13.96
CA ALA A 362 1.47 -6.78 -14.70
C ALA A 362 1.80 -5.56 -13.83
N GLY A 363 1.53 -5.62 -12.52
CA GLY A 363 1.98 -4.65 -11.52
C GLY A 363 3.49 -4.69 -11.29
N LEU A 364 4.10 -5.87 -11.25
CA LEU A 364 5.57 -6.03 -11.18
C LEU A 364 6.24 -5.43 -12.42
N ASP A 365 5.71 -5.69 -13.60
CA ASP A 365 6.22 -5.11 -14.84
C ASP A 365 6.03 -3.59 -14.87
N ALA A 366 4.94 -3.08 -14.26
CA ALA A 366 4.71 -1.65 -14.08
C ALA A 366 5.86 -1.00 -13.30
N VAL A 367 6.18 -1.53 -12.13
CA VAL A 367 7.22 -0.96 -11.26
C VAL A 367 8.63 -1.17 -11.85
N ARG A 368 8.87 -2.27 -12.59
CA ARG A 368 10.11 -2.49 -13.35
C ARG A 368 10.36 -1.40 -14.38
N ALA A 369 9.32 -1.01 -15.13
CA ALA A 369 9.42 0.07 -16.12
C ALA A 369 9.81 1.42 -15.49
N HIS A 370 9.70 1.56 -14.16
CA HIS A 370 10.03 2.75 -13.40
C HIS A 370 11.23 2.55 -12.45
N GLY A 371 12.17 1.67 -12.82
CA GLY A 371 13.49 1.59 -12.20
C GLY A 371 13.61 0.61 -11.04
N LEU A 372 12.58 -0.20 -10.77
CA LEU A 372 12.68 -1.30 -9.81
C LEU A 372 13.24 -2.56 -10.49
N ASP A 373 14.51 -2.87 -10.29
CA ASP A 373 15.08 -4.16 -10.69
C ASP A 373 14.57 -5.26 -9.75
N VAL A 374 13.49 -5.95 -10.12
CA VAL A 374 12.89 -6.99 -9.27
C VAL A 374 13.67 -8.30 -9.40
N GLN A 375 14.51 -8.56 -8.41
CA GLN A 375 15.34 -9.78 -8.29
C GLN A 375 14.66 -10.86 -7.44
N ARG A 376 13.81 -10.48 -6.48
CA ARG A 376 12.97 -11.40 -5.71
C ARG A 376 11.66 -10.75 -5.27
N VAL A 377 10.67 -11.59 -4.99
CA VAL A 377 9.37 -11.17 -4.46
C VAL A 377 9.19 -11.68 -3.03
N LEU A 378 8.88 -10.77 -2.10
CA LEU A 378 8.33 -11.10 -0.79
C LEU A 378 6.81 -11.14 -0.89
N LEU A 379 6.23 -12.32 -0.71
CA LEU A 379 4.80 -12.55 -0.79
C LEU A 379 4.17 -12.49 0.60
N ILE A 380 3.35 -11.47 0.85
CA ILE A 380 2.72 -11.22 2.15
C ILE A 380 1.18 -11.15 2.05
N GLY A 381 0.51 -10.99 3.19
CA GLY A 381 -0.95 -10.86 3.27
C GLY A 381 -1.70 -12.18 3.39
N GLY A 382 -3.02 -12.11 3.58
CA GLY A 382 -3.88 -13.28 3.80
C GLY A 382 -3.90 -14.24 2.61
N GLY A 383 -3.88 -13.71 1.38
CA GLY A 383 -3.84 -14.52 0.16
C GLY A 383 -2.56 -15.35 0.03
N ALA A 384 -1.45 -14.91 0.64
CA ALA A 384 -0.20 -15.68 0.67
C ALA A 384 -0.32 -16.98 1.51
N GLN A 385 -1.43 -17.21 2.21
CA GLN A 385 -1.69 -18.47 2.92
C GLN A 385 -2.20 -19.60 2.01
N SER A 386 -2.74 -19.28 0.83
CA SER A 386 -3.22 -20.28 -0.12
C SER A 386 -2.07 -21.13 -0.66
N ARG A 387 -2.23 -22.46 -0.61
CA ARG A 387 -1.24 -23.39 -1.18
C ARG A 387 -1.20 -23.28 -2.70
N ALA A 388 -2.34 -23.05 -3.34
CA ALA A 388 -2.40 -22.87 -4.78
C ALA A 388 -1.65 -21.59 -5.20
N VAL A 389 -1.86 -20.47 -4.48
CA VAL A 389 -1.11 -19.23 -4.73
C VAL A 389 0.40 -19.45 -4.59
N ARG A 390 0.85 -20.11 -3.52
CA ARG A 390 2.29 -20.40 -3.32
C ARG A 390 2.87 -21.25 -4.44
N ALA A 391 2.15 -22.24 -4.92
CA ALA A 391 2.63 -23.11 -6.00
C ALA A 391 2.70 -22.39 -7.35
N VAL A 392 1.80 -21.45 -7.61
CA VAL A 392 1.67 -20.77 -8.91
C VAL A 392 2.45 -19.45 -8.96
N ALA A 393 2.70 -18.79 -7.84
CA ALA A 393 3.37 -17.48 -7.80
C ALA A 393 4.79 -17.50 -8.43
N PRO A 394 5.72 -18.42 -8.10
CA PRO A 394 7.03 -18.46 -8.73
C PRO A 394 6.94 -18.71 -10.25
N LEU A 395 5.99 -19.54 -10.67
CA LEU A 395 5.72 -19.81 -12.08
C LEU A 395 5.34 -18.53 -12.82
N VAL A 396 4.36 -17.79 -12.28
CA VAL A 396 3.83 -16.59 -12.93
C VAL A 396 4.78 -15.41 -12.82
N PHE A 397 5.42 -15.17 -11.67
CA PHE A 397 6.31 -14.01 -11.49
C PHE A 397 7.68 -14.18 -12.15
N GLY A 398 8.12 -15.43 -12.37
CA GLY A 398 9.39 -15.74 -13.03
C GLY A 398 10.65 -15.43 -12.21
N VAL A 399 10.50 -15.02 -10.95
CA VAL A 399 11.58 -14.69 -10.00
C VAL A 399 11.42 -15.49 -8.70
N PRO A 400 12.47 -15.62 -7.88
CA PRO A 400 12.38 -16.22 -6.54
C PRO A 400 11.27 -15.57 -5.71
N VAL A 401 10.47 -16.39 -5.03
CA VAL A 401 9.38 -15.94 -4.16
C VAL A 401 9.62 -16.45 -2.75
N GLN A 402 9.65 -15.52 -1.80
CA GLN A 402 9.87 -15.79 -0.39
C GLN A 402 8.65 -15.37 0.42
N LEU A 403 8.31 -16.16 1.42
CA LEU A 403 7.26 -15.84 2.39
C LEU A 403 7.94 -15.55 3.73
N PRO A 404 7.99 -14.29 4.17
CA PRO A 404 8.43 -13.97 5.52
C PRO A 404 7.46 -14.53 6.58
N GLU A 405 7.92 -14.64 7.82
CA GLU A 405 7.04 -14.98 8.95
C GLU A 405 5.89 -13.99 9.09
N VAL A 406 4.68 -14.51 9.33
CA VAL A 406 3.48 -13.67 9.43
C VAL A 406 3.62 -12.72 10.61
N ALA A 407 3.66 -11.43 10.31
CA ALA A 407 3.81 -10.38 11.31
C ALA A 407 3.05 -9.11 10.92
N GLU A 408 2.99 -8.16 11.84
CA GLU A 408 2.39 -6.84 11.63
C GLU A 408 3.44 -5.87 11.08
N TYR A 409 3.81 -6.04 9.80
CA TYR A 409 4.96 -5.33 9.20
C TYR A 409 4.86 -3.80 9.24
N VAL A 410 3.65 -3.24 9.18
CA VAL A 410 3.42 -1.79 9.33
C VAL A 410 3.81 -1.34 10.73
N ALA A 411 3.31 -2.02 11.77
CA ALA A 411 3.66 -1.72 13.15
C ALA A 411 5.15 -1.99 13.43
N LEU A 412 5.71 -3.07 12.88
CA LEU A 412 7.15 -3.35 13.00
C LEU A 412 8.01 -2.26 12.34
N GLY A 413 7.62 -1.79 11.15
CA GLY A 413 8.32 -0.69 10.50
C GLY A 413 8.24 0.61 11.29
N ALA A 414 7.08 0.93 11.83
CA ALA A 414 6.90 2.08 12.71
C ALA A 414 7.77 1.96 13.98
N ALA A 415 7.83 0.78 14.61
CA ALA A 415 8.71 0.51 15.74
C ALA A 415 10.20 0.64 15.35
N ARG A 416 10.55 0.18 14.15
CA ARG A 416 11.92 0.27 13.61
C ARG A 416 12.34 1.71 13.36
N GLN A 417 11.45 2.54 12.84
CA GLN A 417 11.67 3.97 12.70
C GLN A 417 11.82 4.65 14.07
N ALA A 418 11.05 4.24 15.07
CA ALA A 418 11.18 4.73 16.44
C ALA A 418 12.54 4.37 17.05
N ALA A 419 13.00 3.13 16.87
CA ALA A 419 14.34 2.71 17.28
C ALA A 419 15.44 3.47 16.53
N TRP A 420 15.25 3.73 15.23
CA TRP A 420 16.18 4.52 14.44
C TRP A 420 16.30 5.96 14.96
N ALA A 421 15.18 6.63 15.21
CA ALA A 421 15.16 7.98 15.77
C ALA A 421 15.79 8.03 17.17
N LEU A 422 15.49 7.04 18.01
CA LEU A 422 16.07 6.89 19.35
C LEU A 422 17.60 6.73 19.30
N ALA A 423 18.11 5.92 18.37
CA ALA A 423 19.55 5.71 18.19
C ALA A 423 20.24 6.90 17.52
N SER A 424 19.49 7.72 16.75
CA SER A 424 20.01 8.82 15.93
C SER A 424 21.19 8.40 15.04
N SER A 425 21.12 7.18 14.50
CA SER A 425 22.13 6.60 13.61
C SER A 425 21.93 7.02 12.16
N ALA A 426 22.96 6.84 11.32
CA ALA A 426 22.86 7.13 9.89
C ALA A 426 21.93 6.18 9.13
N GLU A 427 21.83 4.93 9.59
CA GLU A 427 21.02 3.86 8.99
C GLU A 427 20.07 3.28 10.04
N PRO A 428 18.89 2.75 9.65
CA PRO A 428 17.98 2.09 10.57
C PRO A 428 18.58 0.80 11.16
N PRO A 429 18.17 0.38 12.37
CA PRO A 429 18.69 -0.84 12.99
C PRO A 429 18.38 -2.07 12.12
N SER A 430 19.29 -3.04 12.11
CA SER A 430 19.10 -4.31 11.39
C SER A 430 18.47 -5.33 12.33
N TRP A 431 17.26 -5.76 12.03
CA TRP A 431 16.50 -6.76 12.78
C TRP A 431 16.47 -8.14 12.07
N GLN A 432 17.41 -8.38 11.15
CA GLN A 432 17.47 -9.57 10.30
C GLN A 432 17.44 -10.90 11.06
N GLU A 433 17.96 -10.96 12.29
CA GLU A 433 17.90 -12.19 13.10
C GLU A 433 16.45 -12.58 13.48
N ASN A 434 15.52 -11.61 13.47
CA ASN A 434 14.10 -11.79 13.75
C ASN A 434 13.22 -11.80 12.50
N GLN A 435 13.73 -11.37 11.34
CA GLN A 435 13.04 -11.53 10.05
C GLN A 435 13.26 -12.94 9.49
N LYS A 436 12.72 -13.94 10.17
CA LYS A 436 12.81 -15.32 9.73
C LYS A 436 11.97 -15.52 8.46
N LEU A 437 12.57 -16.17 7.47
CA LEU A 437 11.83 -16.70 6.33
C LEU A 437 11.01 -17.89 6.81
N ARG A 438 9.69 -17.81 6.63
CA ARG A 438 8.81 -18.95 6.92
C ARG A 438 8.96 -20.02 5.85
N LEU A 439 9.08 -19.59 4.60
CA LEU A 439 9.18 -20.48 3.46
C LEU A 439 9.89 -19.76 2.31
N GLU A 440 10.95 -20.36 1.81
CA GLU A 440 11.50 -20.06 0.50
C GLU A 440 10.90 -21.04 -0.50
N LEU A 441 10.28 -20.52 -1.56
CA LEU A 441 9.72 -21.36 -2.61
C LEU A 441 10.81 -21.73 -3.59
N ASP A 442 10.74 -22.95 -4.12
CA ASP A 442 11.69 -23.42 -5.12
C ASP A 442 11.74 -22.44 -6.30
N GLU A 443 12.96 -22.12 -6.74
CA GLU A 443 13.13 -21.31 -7.94
C GLU A 443 12.50 -22.03 -9.14
N PRO A 444 11.77 -21.30 -10.00
CA PRO A 444 11.18 -21.91 -11.17
C PRO A 444 12.30 -22.43 -12.09
N THR A 445 12.16 -23.66 -12.58
CA THR A 445 12.98 -24.18 -13.69
C THR A 445 12.77 -23.34 -14.95
N GLU A 446 13.67 -23.45 -15.92
CA GLU A 446 13.50 -22.74 -17.21
C GLU A 446 12.21 -23.12 -17.94
N ALA A 447 11.81 -24.40 -17.87
CA ALA A 447 10.54 -24.86 -18.41
C ALA A 447 9.33 -24.23 -17.69
N GLN A 448 9.41 -24.09 -16.36
CA GLN A 448 8.38 -23.40 -15.58
C GLN A 448 8.33 -21.91 -15.91
N ARG A 449 9.48 -21.21 -15.99
CA ARG A 449 9.49 -19.81 -16.44
C ARG A 449 8.84 -19.65 -17.82
N ALA A 450 9.18 -20.50 -18.77
CA ALA A 450 8.59 -20.47 -20.10
C ALA A 450 7.07 -20.68 -20.08
N GLU A 451 6.56 -21.59 -19.25
CA GLU A 451 5.11 -21.78 -19.10
C GLU A 451 4.43 -20.60 -18.40
N GLY A 452 5.05 -20.03 -17.36
CA GLY A 452 4.62 -18.79 -16.73
C GLY A 452 4.47 -17.64 -17.71
N HIS A 453 5.48 -17.44 -18.58
CA HIS A 453 5.40 -16.45 -19.65
C HIS A 453 4.25 -16.72 -20.62
N ARG A 454 3.99 -17.98 -21.00
CA ARG A 454 2.81 -18.30 -21.86
C ARG A 454 1.50 -17.97 -21.16
N ILE A 455 1.38 -18.26 -19.87
CA ILE A 455 0.19 -17.92 -19.07
C ILE A 455 -0.01 -16.41 -19.05
N GLN A 456 1.05 -15.63 -18.76
CA GLN A 456 0.98 -14.17 -18.77
C GLN A 456 0.59 -13.62 -20.14
N GLN A 457 1.19 -14.12 -21.22
CA GLN A 457 0.87 -13.68 -22.58
C GLN A 457 -0.59 -13.91 -22.93
N ARG A 458 -1.16 -15.08 -22.61
CA ARG A 458 -2.61 -15.33 -22.81
C ARG A 458 -3.48 -14.34 -22.03
N HIS A 459 -3.09 -13.97 -20.81
CA HIS A 459 -3.84 -12.98 -20.02
C HIS A 459 -3.74 -11.57 -20.63
N LEU A 460 -2.55 -11.19 -21.15
CA LEU A 460 -2.38 -9.92 -21.86
C LEU A 460 -3.20 -9.86 -23.15
N GLU A 461 -3.21 -10.93 -23.95
CA GLU A 461 -4.02 -11.05 -25.16
C GLU A 461 -5.52 -11.01 -24.85
N ALA A 462 -5.96 -11.73 -23.81
CA ALA A 462 -7.36 -11.69 -23.37
C ALA A 462 -7.76 -10.29 -22.91
N ARG A 463 -6.87 -9.59 -22.20
CA ARG A 463 -7.11 -8.22 -21.74
C ARG A 463 -7.15 -7.23 -22.89
N GLU A 464 -6.26 -7.35 -23.87
CA GLU A 464 -6.27 -6.56 -25.09
C GLU A 464 -7.56 -6.79 -25.89
N ALA A 465 -7.99 -8.04 -26.04
CA ALA A 465 -9.23 -8.38 -26.73
C ALA A 465 -10.47 -7.83 -26.03
N ALA A 466 -10.50 -7.86 -24.69
CA ALA A 466 -11.65 -7.41 -23.90
C ALA A 466 -11.71 -5.88 -23.72
N TYR A 467 -10.56 -5.21 -23.56
CA TYR A 467 -10.50 -3.81 -23.14
C TYR A 467 -9.59 -2.92 -23.98
N GLY A 468 -8.91 -3.46 -25.00
CA GLY A 468 -7.97 -2.70 -25.84
C GLY A 468 -6.68 -2.28 -25.12
N VAL A 469 -6.37 -2.88 -23.96
CA VAL A 469 -5.20 -2.53 -23.15
C VAL A 469 -4.09 -3.57 -23.30
N ARG A 470 -3.13 -3.28 -24.17
CA ARG A 470 -1.88 -4.05 -24.28
C ARG A 470 -0.79 -3.36 -23.46
N ARG A 471 -0.05 -4.12 -22.65
CA ARG A 471 1.24 -3.66 -22.13
C ARG A 471 2.27 -4.61 -22.74
N ASN A 472 3.23 -4.08 -23.47
CA ASN A 472 4.30 -4.89 -24.02
C ASN A 472 5.08 -5.47 -22.84
N LEU A 473 5.22 -6.80 -22.78
CA LEU A 473 6.41 -7.34 -22.13
C LEU A 473 7.58 -6.74 -22.91
N GLY A 474 8.54 -6.11 -22.23
CA GLY A 474 9.77 -5.69 -22.88
C GLY A 474 10.28 -6.87 -23.72
N GLU A 475 10.54 -6.63 -25.01
CA GLU A 475 11.29 -7.60 -25.80
C GLU A 475 12.70 -7.62 -25.21
N ASP A 476 13.04 -8.70 -24.49
CA ASP A 476 14.43 -9.06 -24.24
C ASP A 476 15.11 -9.45 -25.57
#